data_AF-A0AAD7QHB5-F1
#
_entry.id   AF-A0AAD7QHB5-F1
#
_cell.length_a   1.000
_cell.length_b   1.000
_cell.length_c   1.000
_cell.angle_alpha   90.00
_cell.angle_beta   90.00
_cell.angle_gamma   90.00
#
_symmetry.space_group_name_H-M   'P 1'
#
loop_
_entity.id
_entity.type
_entity.pdbx_description
1 polymer ?
#
loop_
_entity_poly.entity_id
_entity_poly.type
_entity_poly.pdbx_seq_one_letter_code
_entity_poly.pdbx_strand_id
1 'polypeptide(L)'
;MPFLAALKPPMGFKSVEAALPEGFQERIQGRGIVDAGWIQQQLILEHPFIGCFVTHCVRGSLSEALVNRFQLVLLPHIGDHIFNARLMSNNLKVGVEVEKGEEDGLFNKESVCKAVRTVMDDCNEAGREIRANKTKLRQLLLSNNLETSYIDTFCEKLQALLK
;
A
#
# COMPACT_ATOMS: atom_id res chain seq x y z
N MET A 1 -7.29 -13.88 8.86
CA MET A 1 -6.91 -13.56 7.48
C MET A 1 -5.49 -14.04 7.26
N PRO A 2 -5.20 -14.74 6.15
CA PRO A 2 -3.83 -15.10 5.84
C PRO A 2 -3.02 -13.84 5.48
N PHE A 3 -1.71 -13.86 5.70
CA PHE A 3 -0.83 -12.74 5.38
C PHE A 3 0.59 -13.16 4.99
N LEU A 4 1.25 -12.30 4.24
CA LEU A 4 2.68 -12.33 3.97
C LEU A 4 3.27 -11.02 4.50
N ALA A 5 4.34 -11.11 5.31
CA ALA A 5 5.05 -9.95 5.81
C ALA A 5 6.53 -10.04 5.41
N ALA A 6 6.97 -9.14 4.53
CA ALA A 6 8.38 -8.94 4.25
C ALA A 6 8.93 -7.88 5.20
N LEU A 7 9.82 -8.28 6.11
CA LEU A 7 10.31 -7.46 7.21
C LEU A 7 11.82 -7.27 7.10
N LYS A 8 12.31 -6.13 7.60
CA LYS A 8 13.73 -5.92 7.86
C LYS A 8 13.97 -5.96 9.37
N PRO A 9 15.17 -6.39 9.82
CA PRO A 9 15.53 -6.32 11.23
C PRO A 9 15.35 -4.88 11.74
N PRO A 10 14.58 -4.66 12.83
CA PRO A 10 14.44 -3.34 13.41
C PRO A 10 15.75 -2.89 14.06
N MET A 11 15.89 -1.58 14.27
CA MET A 11 17.06 -1.00 14.91
C MET A 11 17.28 -1.63 16.29
N GLY A 12 18.52 -2.03 16.58
CA GLY A 12 18.90 -2.71 17.83
C GLY A 12 18.77 -4.23 17.80
N PHE A 13 18.26 -4.82 16.71
CA PHE A 13 18.14 -6.27 16.55
C PHE A 13 19.04 -6.80 15.43
N LYS A 14 19.57 -8.02 15.62
CA LYS A 14 20.45 -8.69 14.64
C LYS A 14 19.70 -9.35 13.49
N SER A 15 18.45 -9.74 13.72
CA SER A 15 17.59 -10.38 12.72
C SER A 15 16.12 -10.09 13.00
N VAL A 16 15.23 -10.42 12.07
CA VAL A 16 13.77 -10.30 12.26
C VAL A 16 13.32 -11.26 13.35
N GLU A 17 13.81 -12.51 13.34
CA GLU A 17 13.44 -13.56 14.30
C GLU A 17 13.76 -13.15 15.74
N ALA A 18 14.90 -12.49 15.94
CA ALA A 18 15.30 -11.97 17.26
C ALA A 18 14.39 -10.83 17.77
N ALA A 19 13.68 -10.14 16.87
CA ALA A 19 12.79 -9.04 17.21
C ALA A 19 11.32 -9.47 17.37
N LEU A 20 10.97 -10.69 16.97
CA LEU A 20 9.60 -11.17 17.06
C LEU A 20 9.26 -11.56 18.51
N PRO A 21 8.03 -11.29 18.97
CA PRO A 21 7.61 -11.69 20.32
C PRO A 21 7.64 -13.21 20.50
N GLU A 22 7.85 -13.66 21.73
CA GLU A 22 7.78 -15.08 22.08
C GLU A 22 6.44 -15.69 21.62
N GLY A 23 6.50 -16.93 21.11
CA GLY A 23 5.33 -17.65 20.60
C GLY A 23 4.78 -17.13 19.27
N PHE A 24 5.45 -16.18 18.59
CA PHE A 24 4.91 -15.57 17.37
C PHE A 24 4.79 -16.57 16.21
N GLN A 25 5.79 -17.42 16.00
CA GLN A 25 5.79 -18.39 14.90
C GLN A 25 4.67 -19.42 15.06
N GLU A 26 4.46 -19.89 16.29
CA GLU A 26 3.40 -20.82 16.66
C GLU A 26 2.02 -20.19 16.44
N ARG A 27 1.85 -18.90 16.78
CA ARG A 27 0.59 -18.18 16.55
C ARG A 27 0.25 -18.02 15.08
N ILE A 28 1.23 -17.92 14.19
CA ILE A 28 0.98 -17.67 12.76
C ILE A 28 0.95 -18.94 11.91
N GLN A 29 1.28 -20.11 12.49
CA GLN A 29 1.37 -21.37 11.77
C GLN A 29 0.09 -21.64 10.94
N GLY A 30 0.27 -21.91 9.64
CA GLY A 30 -0.82 -22.16 8.70
C GLY A 30 -1.63 -20.91 8.29
N ARG A 31 -1.27 -19.71 8.78
CA ARG A 31 -1.96 -18.45 8.48
C ARG A 31 -1.04 -17.36 7.95
N GLY A 32 0.21 -17.31 8.38
CA GLY A 32 1.14 -16.23 8.04
C GLY A 32 2.47 -16.75 7.54
N ILE A 33 3.08 -16.02 6.62
CA ILE A 33 4.47 -16.19 6.22
C ILE A 33 5.20 -14.89 6.58
N VAL A 34 6.35 -15.01 7.24
CA VAL A 34 7.27 -13.89 7.50
C VAL A 34 8.57 -14.16 6.77
N ASP A 35 8.98 -13.23 5.92
CA ASP A 35 10.21 -13.27 5.16
C ASP A 35 11.11 -12.12 5.61
N ALA A 36 12.35 -12.42 5.99
CA ALA A 36 13.33 -11.43 6.45
C ALA A 36 14.19 -10.86 5.31
N GLY A 37 13.97 -11.33 4.08
CA GLY A 37 14.73 -11.00 2.89
C GLY A 37 13.98 -10.08 1.94
N TRP A 38 14.40 -10.13 0.67
CA TRP A 38 13.77 -9.40 -0.42
C TRP A 38 12.76 -10.28 -1.13
N ILE A 39 11.59 -9.71 -1.45
CA ILE A 39 10.53 -10.40 -2.18
C ILE A 39 10.31 -9.77 -3.56
N GLN A 40 9.89 -10.59 -4.52
CA GLN A 40 9.44 -10.16 -5.84
C GLN A 40 8.07 -9.48 -5.73
N GLN A 41 8.04 -8.25 -5.19
CA GLN A 41 6.80 -7.54 -4.84
C GLN A 41 5.82 -7.49 -6.03
N GLN A 42 6.28 -7.13 -7.23
CA GLN A 42 5.41 -7.03 -8.40
C GLN A 42 4.71 -8.37 -8.70
N LEU A 43 5.44 -9.49 -8.72
CA LEU A 43 4.88 -10.82 -8.98
C LEU A 43 3.87 -11.24 -7.90
N ILE A 44 4.15 -10.87 -6.64
CA ILE A 44 3.22 -11.12 -5.54
C ILE A 44 1.95 -10.29 -5.74
N LEU A 45 2.08 -8.98 -5.96
CA LEU A 45 0.96 -8.04 -6.10
C LEU A 45 0.04 -8.36 -7.28
N GLU A 46 0.53 -9.01 -8.33
CA GLU A 46 -0.27 -9.50 -9.46
C GLU A 46 -1.14 -10.72 -9.12
N HIS A 47 -0.91 -11.38 -7.99
CA HIS A 47 -1.63 -12.59 -7.62
C HIS A 47 -3.11 -12.30 -7.28
N PRO A 48 -4.07 -13.04 -7.87
CA PRO A 48 -5.50 -12.70 -7.79
C PRO A 48 -6.11 -12.81 -6.39
N PHE A 49 -5.46 -13.54 -5.49
CA PHE A 49 -5.94 -13.76 -4.13
C PHE A 49 -5.48 -12.69 -3.11
N ILE A 50 -4.74 -11.67 -3.54
CA ILE A 50 -4.38 -10.57 -2.66
C ILE A 50 -5.59 -9.66 -2.47
N GLY A 51 -6.06 -9.56 -1.23
CA GLY A 51 -7.16 -8.67 -0.85
C GLY A 51 -6.70 -7.28 -0.42
N CYS A 52 -5.54 -7.18 0.25
CA CYS A 52 -5.04 -5.94 0.83
C CYS A 52 -3.51 -5.87 0.75
N PHE A 53 -2.99 -4.68 0.49
CA PHE A 53 -1.57 -4.36 0.55
C PHE A 53 -1.33 -3.26 1.60
N VAL A 54 -0.52 -3.59 2.62
CA VAL A 54 -0.05 -2.64 3.63
C VAL A 54 1.28 -2.08 3.16
N THR A 55 1.37 -0.78 2.95
CA THR A 55 2.56 -0.14 2.35
C THR A 55 3.02 1.07 3.13
N HIS A 56 4.33 1.30 3.11
CA HIS A 56 4.96 2.48 3.69
C HIS A 56 4.88 3.73 2.79
N CYS A 57 4.13 3.65 1.68
CA CYS A 57 3.74 4.78 0.84
C CYS A 57 4.85 5.41 -0.03
N VAL A 58 5.83 4.61 -0.45
CA VAL A 58 6.77 5.03 -1.51
C VAL A 58 6.07 5.06 -2.86
N ARG A 59 6.40 6.08 -3.67
CA ARG A 59 5.76 6.36 -4.97
C ARG A 59 5.76 5.16 -5.93
N GLY A 60 6.84 4.39 -6.02
CA GLY A 60 6.93 3.21 -6.87
C GLY A 60 5.90 2.14 -6.49
N SER A 61 5.87 1.76 -5.21
CA SER A 61 4.90 0.77 -4.71
C SER A 61 3.46 1.27 -4.78
N LEU A 62 3.22 2.57 -4.66
CA LEU A 62 1.89 3.15 -4.86
C LEU A 62 1.46 3.05 -6.32
N SER A 63 2.35 3.31 -7.28
CA SER A 63 2.05 3.15 -8.71
C SER A 63 1.64 1.71 -9.04
N GLU A 64 2.41 0.72 -8.59
CA GLU A 64 2.06 -0.70 -8.70
C GLU A 64 0.71 -1.00 -8.05
N ALA A 65 0.46 -0.43 -6.87
CA ALA A 65 -0.77 -0.67 -6.13
C ALA A 65 -2.02 -0.10 -6.79
N LEU A 66 -1.91 1.05 -7.46
CA LEU A 66 -3.05 1.72 -8.09
C LEU A 66 -3.53 1.00 -9.36
N VAL A 67 -2.66 0.28 -10.05
CA VAL A 67 -3.02 -0.51 -11.24
C VAL A 67 -3.53 -1.93 -10.91
N ASN A 68 -3.47 -2.33 -9.63
CA ASN A 68 -3.92 -3.64 -9.14
C ASN A 68 -5.26 -3.55 -8.37
N ARG A 69 -5.90 -4.71 -8.15
CA ARG A 69 -7.29 -4.81 -7.64
C ARG A 69 -7.43 -4.88 -6.11
N PHE A 70 -6.36 -5.21 -5.39
CA PHE A 70 -6.37 -5.26 -3.92
C PHE A 70 -6.62 -3.88 -3.30
N GLN A 71 -6.92 -3.83 -2.00
CA GLN A 71 -7.12 -2.56 -1.28
C GLN A 71 -5.84 -2.06 -0.61
N LEU A 72 -5.81 -0.78 -0.23
CA LEU A 72 -4.62 -0.12 0.31
C LEU A 72 -4.78 0.22 1.79
N VAL A 73 -3.81 -0.19 2.59
CA VAL A 73 -3.57 0.33 3.93
C VAL A 73 -2.24 1.08 3.92
N LEU A 74 -2.27 2.32 4.37
CA LEU A 74 -1.19 3.29 4.24
C LEU A 74 -0.56 3.48 5.62
N LEU A 75 0.67 2.99 5.78
CA LEU A 75 1.45 3.03 7.02
C LEU A 75 2.72 3.87 6.80
N PRO A 76 2.59 5.21 6.64
CA PRO A 76 3.71 6.05 6.23
C PRO A 76 4.83 6.06 7.29
N HIS A 77 6.08 5.92 6.83
CA HIS A 77 7.24 5.87 7.71
C HIS A 77 7.89 7.25 7.93
N ILE A 78 8.44 7.86 6.88
CA ILE A 78 9.22 9.11 6.97
C ILE A 78 9.05 9.98 5.72
N GLY A 79 9.28 11.28 5.85
CA GLY A 79 9.42 12.19 4.72
C GLY A 79 8.19 12.30 3.82
N ASP A 80 8.41 12.13 2.50
CA ASP A 80 7.40 12.22 1.46
C ASP A 80 6.31 11.14 1.57
N HIS A 81 6.59 10.02 2.25
CA HIS A 81 5.62 8.96 2.49
C HIS A 81 4.35 9.48 3.18
N ILE A 82 4.49 10.44 4.10
CA ILE A 82 3.38 11.04 4.83
C ILE A 82 2.48 11.84 3.89
N PHE A 83 3.08 12.61 2.98
CA PHE A 83 2.33 13.35 1.96
C PHE A 83 1.64 12.40 0.99
N ASN A 84 2.32 11.35 0.56
CA ASN A 84 1.75 10.32 -0.31
C ASN A 84 0.58 9.62 0.39
N ALA A 85 0.69 9.26 1.67
CA ALA A 85 -0.39 8.65 2.43
C ALA A 85 -1.62 9.57 2.46
N ARG A 86 -1.45 10.85 2.83
CA ARG A 86 -2.55 11.83 2.88
C ARG A 86 -3.20 12.08 1.53
N LEU A 87 -2.41 12.15 0.47
CA LEU A 87 -2.93 12.27 -0.90
C LEU A 87 -3.83 11.07 -1.24
N MET A 88 -3.39 9.86 -0.90
CA MET A 88 -4.12 8.63 -1.20
C MET A 88 -5.34 8.45 -0.28
N SER A 89 -5.26 8.78 1.01
CA SER A 89 -6.33 8.60 2.00
C SER A 89 -7.36 9.73 1.98
N ASN A 90 -6.93 10.99 2.00
CA ASN A 90 -7.82 12.13 2.21
C ASN A 90 -8.32 12.72 0.89
N ASN A 91 -7.43 12.91 -0.09
CA ASN A 91 -7.78 13.58 -1.34
C ASN A 91 -8.39 12.62 -2.35
N LEU A 92 -7.68 11.52 -2.64
CA LEU A 92 -8.14 10.53 -3.63
C LEU A 92 -9.08 9.48 -3.03
N LYS A 93 -9.02 9.27 -1.71
CA LYS A 93 -9.81 8.27 -0.98
C LYS A 93 -9.71 6.88 -1.61
N VAL A 94 -8.49 6.41 -1.87
CA VAL A 94 -8.19 5.10 -2.49
C VAL A 94 -7.51 4.12 -1.55
N GLY A 95 -7.33 4.50 -0.28
CA GLY A 95 -6.80 3.66 0.79
C GLY A 95 -7.10 4.24 2.17
N VAL A 96 -6.78 3.49 3.23
CA VAL A 96 -6.94 3.93 4.62
C VAL A 96 -5.57 4.20 5.24
N GLU A 97 -5.35 5.41 5.73
CA GLU A 97 -4.18 5.73 6.54
C GLU A 97 -4.35 5.21 7.97
N VAL A 98 -3.31 4.54 8.48
CA VAL A 98 -3.32 4.01 9.84
C VAL A 98 -3.17 5.17 10.83
N GLU A 99 -4.08 5.22 11.80
CA GLU A 99 -4.05 6.21 12.88
C GLU A 99 -2.85 5.98 13.80
N LYS A 100 -2.13 7.06 14.12
CA LYS A 100 -1.08 7.07 15.16
C LYS A 100 -1.71 7.32 16.52
N GLY A 101 -1.10 6.78 17.58
CA GLY A 101 -1.47 7.07 18.96
C GLY A 101 -1.32 8.57 19.26
N GLU A 102 -2.27 9.12 20.01
CA GLU A 102 -2.31 10.54 20.32
C GLU A 102 -1.15 10.98 21.23
N GLU A 103 -0.74 10.13 22.16
CA GLU A 103 0.28 10.45 23.16
C GLU A 103 1.72 10.23 22.67
N ASP A 104 1.98 9.12 21.98
CA ASP A 104 3.32 8.68 21.58
C ASP A 104 3.63 8.89 20.09
N GLY A 105 2.61 9.18 19.27
CA GLY A 105 2.75 9.30 17.82
C GLY A 105 3.14 7.99 17.12
N LEU A 106 3.00 6.84 17.80
CA LEU A 106 3.38 5.52 17.28
C LEU A 106 2.18 4.81 16.68
N PHE A 107 2.45 3.88 15.76
CA PHE A 107 1.42 2.97 15.29
C PHE A 107 1.22 1.86 16.31
N ASN A 108 -0.04 1.54 16.61
CA ASN A 108 -0.40 0.42 17.47
C ASN A 108 -1.14 -0.67 16.67
N LYS A 109 -1.27 -1.85 17.29
CA LYS A 109 -1.88 -3.03 16.68
C LYS A 109 -3.35 -2.78 16.34
N GLU A 110 -4.05 -2.06 17.20
CA GLU A 110 -5.48 -1.79 17.11
C GLU A 110 -5.79 -0.92 15.88
N SER A 111 -5.03 0.14 15.66
CA SER A 111 -5.12 1.03 14.49
C SER A 111 -4.83 0.29 13.19
N VAL A 112 -3.78 -0.55 13.16
CA VAL A 112 -3.46 -1.36 11.97
C VAL A 112 -4.60 -2.36 11.70
N CYS A 113 -5.09 -3.04 12.73
CA CYS A 113 -6.21 -3.98 12.60
C CYS A 113 -7.49 -3.29 12.13
N LYS A 114 -7.79 -2.09 12.64
CA LYS A 114 -8.94 -1.27 12.22
C LYS A 114 -8.83 -0.93 10.73
N ALA A 115 -7.69 -0.40 10.28
CA ALA A 115 -7.48 -0.05 8.87
C ALA A 115 -7.63 -1.26 7.93
N VAL A 116 -7.02 -2.40 8.28
CA VAL A 116 -7.14 -3.64 7.50
C VAL A 116 -8.60 -4.10 7.44
N ARG A 117 -9.33 -4.09 8.57
CA ARG A 117 -10.75 -4.47 8.59
C ARG A 117 -11.60 -3.55 7.73
N THR A 118 -11.41 -2.23 7.81
CA THR A 118 -12.17 -1.26 7.01
C THR A 118 -12.07 -1.56 5.51
N VAL A 119 -10.87 -1.88 5.01
CA VAL A 119 -10.69 -2.15 3.58
C VAL A 119 -11.02 -3.57 3.15
N MET A 120 -11.15 -4.51 4.09
CA MET A 120 -11.44 -5.92 3.81
C MET A 120 -12.89 -6.32 4.08
N ASP A 121 -13.63 -5.50 4.82
CA ASP A 121 -15.06 -5.70 5.10
C ASP A 121 -15.91 -5.11 3.96
N ASP A 122 -16.63 -5.97 3.25
CA ASP A 122 -17.52 -5.59 2.16
C ASP A 122 -18.79 -4.87 2.63
N CYS A 123 -19.16 -5.04 3.90
CA CYS A 123 -20.30 -4.37 4.52
C CYS A 123 -19.95 -2.96 5.03
N ASN A 124 -18.66 -2.63 5.16
CA ASN A 124 -18.21 -1.33 5.62
C ASN A 124 -18.44 -0.25 4.55
N GLU A 125 -19.23 0.78 4.88
CA GLU A 125 -19.59 1.85 3.94
C GLU A 125 -18.37 2.64 3.45
N ALA A 126 -17.48 3.05 4.36
CA ALA A 126 -16.24 3.74 4.00
C ALA A 126 -15.34 2.86 3.12
N GLY A 127 -15.25 1.56 3.43
CA GLY A 127 -14.55 0.57 2.62
C GLY A 127 -15.10 0.47 1.19
N ARG A 128 -16.44 0.54 1.02
CA ARG A 128 -17.08 0.53 -0.30
C ARG A 128 -16.78 1.80 -1.11
N GLU A 129 -16.82 2.98 -0.48
CA GLU A 129 -16.44 4.24 -1.13
C GLU A 129 -14.98 4.17 -1.62
N ILE A 130 -14.07 3.70 -0.76
CA ILE A 130 -12.65 3.56 -1.07
C ILE A 130 -12.41 2.61 -2.24
N ARG A 131 -13.09 1.44 -2.24
CA ARG A 131 -13.05 0.46 -3.35
C ARG A 131 -13.53 1.06 -4.67
N ALA A 132 -14.63 1.80 -4.65
CA ALA A 132 -15.20 2.42 -5.84
C ALA A 132 -14.24 3.49 -6.41
N ASN A 133 -13.69 4.36 -5.56
CA ASN A 133 -12.72 5.38 -5.95
C ASN A 133 -11.46 4.75 -6.52
N LYS A 134 -10.91 3.73 -5.85
CA LYS A 134 -9.74 3.00 -6.34
C LYS A 134 -10.01 2.36 -7.70
N THR A 135 -11.18 1.75 -7.89
CA THR A 135 -11.57 1.14 -9.17
C THR A 135 -11.65 2.18 -10.29
N LYS A 136 -12.24 3.35 -10.02
CA LYS A 136 -12.32 4.45 -10.98
C LYS A 136 -10.94 4.99 -11.34
N LEU A 137 -10.08 5.22 -10.36
CA LEU A 137 -8.70 5.67 -10.60
C LEU A 137 -7.91 4.64 -11.39
N ARG A 138 -8.03 3.36 -11.04
CA ARG A 138 -7.40 2.26 -11.78
C ARG A 138 -7.84 2.24 -13.25
N GLN A 139 -9.14 2.38 -13.53
CA GLN A 139 -9.65 2.43 -14.90
C GLN A 139 -9.12 3.64 -15.67
N LEU A 140 -8.99 4.80 -15.02
CA LEU A 140 -8.37 5.98 -15.61
C LEU A 140 -6.90 5.70 -15.96
N LEU A 141 -6.12 5.18 -15.03
CA LEU A 141 -4.69 4.88 -15.24
C LEU A 141 -4.47 3.83 -16.34
N LEU A 142 -5.37 2.86 -16.47
CA LEU A 142 -5.32 1.83 -17.51
C LEU A 142 -6.08 2.22 -18.79
N SER A 143 -6.57 3.46 -18.89
CA SER A 143 -7.28 3.90 -20.08
C SER A 143 -6.31 4.00 -21.25
N ASN A 144 -6.73 3.48 -22.40
CA ASN A 144 -5.94 3.55 -23.62
C ASN A 144 -5.64 5.02 -23.93
N ASN A 145 -4.38 5.31 -24.27
CA ASN A 145 -3.87 6.62 -24.68
C ASN A 145 -3.62 7.65 -23.58
N LEU A 146 -3.91 7.40 -22.29
CA LEU A 146 -3.63 8.42 -21.27
C LEU A 146 -2.14 8.77 -21.22
N GLU A 147 -1.30 7.78 -20.94
CA GLU A 147 0.16 7.97 -20.87
C GLU A 147 0.74 8.41 -22.21
N THR A 148 0.35 7.72 -23.29
CA THR A 148 0.83 8.02 -24.65
C THR A 148 0.51 9.45 -25.05
N SER A 149 -0.70 9.96 -24.79
CA SER A 149 -1.08 11.33 -25.13
C SER A 149 -0.24 12.40 -24.43
N TYR A 150 0.12 12.19 -23.15
CA TYR A 150 0.97 13.12 -22.42
C TYR A 150 2.39 13.14 -22.99
N ILE A 151 2.94 11.96 -23.29
CA ILE A 151 4.28 11.84 -23.88
C ILE A 151 4.31 12.44 -25.29
N ASP A 152 3.34 12.13 -26.13
CA ASP A 152 3.24 12.65 -27.49
C ASP A 152 3.13 14.18 -27.47
N THR A 153 2.22 14.73 -26.66
CA THR A 153 2.06 16.18 -26.51
C THR A 153 3.34 16.85 -26.02
N PHE A 154 4.06 16.21 -25.09
CA PHE A 154 5.34 16.72 -24.61
C PHE A 154 6.40 16.73 -25.71
N CYS A 155 6.51 15.65 -26.48
CA CYS A 155 7.41 15.54 -27.63
C CYS A 155 7.10 16.59 -28.70
N GLU A 156 5.82 16.78 -29.05
CA GLU A 156 5.37 17.80 -30.01
C GLU A 156 5.77 19.21 -29.55
N LYS A 157 5.55 19.54 -28.27
CA LYS A 157 5.94 20.84 -27.71
C LYS A 157 7.45 21.05 -27.72
N LEU A 158 8.24 20.03 -27.41
CA LEU A 158 9.69 20.12 -27.51
C LEU A 158 10.16 20.35 -28.95
N GLN A 159 9.56 19.66 -29.92
CA GLN A 159 9.88 19.84 -31.33
C GLN A 159 9.51 21.25 -31.82
N ALA A 160 8.41 21.82 -31.33
CA ALA A 160 8.00 23.18 -31.67
C ALA A 160 8.98 24.26 -31.17
N LEU A 161 9.74 24.00 -30.10
CA LEU A 161 10.76 24.92 -29.57
C LEU A 161 12.05 24.94 -30.41
N LEU A 162 12.24 23.96 -31.30
CA LEU A 162 13.41 23.88 -32.19
C LEU A 162 13.18 24.59 -33.53
N LYS A 163 11.97 25.10 -33.77
CA LYS A 163 11.60 25.89 -34.96
C LYS A 163 11.56 27.36 -34.60
#